data_AF-A0A4V6J1D9-F1
#
_entry.id   AF-A0A4V6J1D9-F1
#
_cell.length_a   1.000
_cell.length_b   1.000
_cell.length_c   1.000
_cell.angle_alpha   90.00
_cell.angle_beta   90.00
_cell.angle_gamma   90.00
#
_symmetry.space_group_name_H-M   'P 1'
#
loop_
_entity.id
_entity.type
_entity.pdbx_description
1 polymer ?
#
loop_
_entity_poly.entity_id
_entity_poly.type
_entity_poly.pdbx_seq_one_letter_code
_entity_poly.pdbx_strand_id
1 'polypeptide(L)'
;MIDDFAADGQLANAIPGFKPREPQRLMAVAVTQAIKETRPLVVEAGTGTGKTYAYLAPALRANKKVIISTGSKALQDQLYSRDLPTVATALKFTGKLALLKGRSNYLCLERLEQQAWPGRSAGAGSERCHPAAIVV
;
A
#
# COMPACT_ATOMS: atom_id res chain seq x y z
N MET A 1 21.48 4.21 10.16
CA MET A 1 20.18 3.79 9.61
C MET A 1 19.13 4.45 10.47
N ILE A 2 18.28 5.32 9.93
CA ILE A 2 17.25 5.99 10.73
C ILE A 2 16.24 4.90 11.11
N ASP A 3 16.04 4.74 12.42
CA ASP A 3 15.03 3.84 12.95
C ASP A 3 13.70 4.60 12.97
N ASP A 4 12.92 4.44 11.90
CA ASP A 4 11.63 5.12 11.73
C ASP A 4 10.66 4.84 12.90
N PHE A 5 10.85 3.76 13.66
CA PHE A 5 10.01 3.31 14.78
C PHE A 5 10.55 3.67 16.17
N ALA A 6 11.72 4.30 16.28
CA ALA A 6 12.26 4.76 17.56
C ALA A 6 11.34 5.82 18.22
N ALA A 7 11.55 6.08 19.52
CA ALA A 7 10.77 7.08 20.27
C ALA A 7 10.92 8.51 19.72
N ASP A 8 12.07 8.80 19.14
CA ASP A 8 12.43 10.03 18.42
C ASP A 8 12.44 9.82 16.89
N GLY A 9 11.94 8.66 16.43
CA GLY A 9 11.91 8.27 15.03
C GLY A 9 10.92 9.08 14.18
N GLN A 10 11.05 8.93 12.85
CA GLN A 10 10.25 9.70 11.89
C GLN A 10 8.73 9.47 12.07
N LEU A 11 8.30 8.26 12.43
CA LEU A 11 6.88 7.97 12.67
C LEU A 11 6.37 8.60 13.97
N ALA A 12 7.18 8.61 15.03
CA ALA A 12 6.81 9.23 16.30
C ALA A 12 6.65 10.75 16.17
N ASN A 13 7.52 11.38 15.37
CA ASN A 13 7.46 12.83 15.13
C ASN A 13 6.29 13.25 14.23
N ALA A 14 5.90 12.41 13.27
CA ALA A 14 4.91 12.77 12.26
C ALA A 14 3.48 12.33 12.60
N ILE A 15 3.30 11.30 13.45
CA ILE A 15 1.99 10.70 13.71
C ILE A 15 1.58 10.98 15.17
N PRO A 16 0.58 11.85 15.40
CA PRO A 16 0.09 12.14 16.74
C PRO A 16 -0.34 10.87 17.47
N GLY A 17 0.14 10.69 18.70
CA GLY A 17 -0.20 9.52 19.54
C GLY A 17 0.48 8.22 19.12
N PHE A 18 1.41 8.24 18.16
CA PHE A 18 2.23 7.07 17.86
C PHE A 18 3.07 6.68 19.08
N LYS A 19 3.00 5.40 19.44
CA LYS A 19 3.80 4.82 20.52
C LYS A 19 4.66 3.70 19.93
N PRO A 20 5.99 3.81 20.01
CA PRO A 20 6.89 2.73 19.64
C PRO A 20 6.51 1.42 20.33
N ARG A 21 6.61 0.31 19.59
CA ARG A 21 6.37 -1.04 20.12
C ARG A 21 7.48 -1.94 19.62
N GLU A 22 8.16 -2.63 20.53
CA GLU A 22 9.28 -3.50 20.16
C GLU A 22 8.91 -4.58 19.12
N PRO A 23 7.74 -5.26 19.20
CA PRO A 23 7.35 -6.21 18.14
C PRO A 23 7.23 -5.59 16.75
N GLN A 24 6.80 -4.33 16.67
CA GLN A 24 6.67 -3.60 15.41
C GLN A 24 8.05 -3.30 14.81
N ARG A 25 8.99 -2.88 15.67
CA ARG A 25 10.38 -2.60 15.31
C ARG A 25 11.11 -3.85 14.86
N LEU A 26 10.99 -4.96 15.60
CA LEU A 26 11.58 -6.25 15.24
C LEU A 26 11.07 -6.73 13.87
N MET A 27 9.76 -6.63 13.63
CA MET A 27 9.17 -6.96 12.32
C MET A 27 9.72 -6.06 11.21
N ALA A 28 9.82 -4.74 11.44
CA ALA A 28 10.35 -3.81 10.44
C ALA A 28 11.81 -4.08 10.08
N VAL A 29 12.64 -4.42 11.06
CA VAL A 29 14.04 -4.84 10.84
C VAL A 29 14.08 -6.14 10.04
N ALA A 30 13.30 -7.15 10.41
CA ALA A 30 13.24 -8.43 9.70
C ALA A 30 12.81 -8.25 8.23
N VAL A 31 11.77 -7.44 7.99
CA VAL A 31 11.29 -7.13 6.63
C VAL A 31 12.33 -6.35 5.84
N THR A 32 12.99 -5.36 6.44
CA THR A 32 14.09 -4.62 5.80
C THR A 32 15.19 -5.56 5.32
N GLN A 33 15.59 -6.51 6.17
CA GLN A 33 16.64 -7.46 5.85
C GLN A 33 16.20 -8.42 4.74
N ALA A 34 14.97 -8.93 4.81
CA ALA A 34 14.42 -9.79 3.77
C ALA A 34 14.37 -9.12 2.39
N ILE A 35 14.00 -7.84 2.33
CA ILE A 35 13.99 -7.05 1.07
C ILE A 35 15.41 -6.80 0.53
N LYS A 36 16.38 -6.57 1.41
CA LYS A 36 17.79 -6.36 1.04
C LYS A 36 18.42 -7.63 0.49
N GLU A 37 18.25 -8.74 1.21
CA GLU A 37 18.81 -10.05 0.88
C GLU A 37 18.02 -10.80 -0.20
N THR A 38 16.83 -10.31 -0.57
CA THR A 38 15.93 -10.96 -1.53
C THR A 38 15.57 -12.39 -1.10
N ARG A 39 15.23 -12.56 0.18
CA ARG A 39 14.86 -13.85 0.77
C ARG A 39 13.41 -13.87 1.25
N PRO A 40 12.74 -15.04 1.24
CA PRO A 40 11.44 -15.17 1.87
C PRO A 40 11.53 -14.97 3.39
N LEU A 41 10.48 -14.39 3.96
CA LEU A 41 10.32 -14.19 5.39
C LEU A 41 8.86 -14.50 5.75
N VAL A 42 8.67 -15.30 6.79
CA VAL A 42 7.37 -15.55 7.41
C VAL A 42 7.40 -14.90 8.78
N VAL A 43 6.40 -14.07 9.08
CA VAL A 43 6.24 -13.41 10.37
C VAL A 43 4.82 -13.67 10.87
N GLU A 44 4.71 -14.27 12.05
CA GLU A 44 3.47 -14.27 12.80
C GLU A 44 3.43 -13.01 13.67
N ALA A 45 2.32 -12.27 13.61
CA ALA A 45 2.12 -11.13 14.47
C ALA A 45 0.66 -11.07 14.92
N GLY A 46 0.45 -10.90 16.23
CA GLY A 46 -0.88 -10.79 16.85
C GLY A 46 -1.65 -9.53 16.43
N THR A 47 -2.97 -9.51 16.57
CA THR A 47 -3.80 -8.31 16.28
C THR A 47 -3.35 -7.11 17.11
N GLY A 48 -3.43 -5.90 16.55
CA GLY A 48 -3.07 -4.68 17.28
C GLY A 48 -1.56 -4.38 17.43
N THR A 49 -0.66 -5.27 16.98
CA THR A 49 0.81 -5.05 17.04
C THR A 49 1.34 -3.98 16.09
N GLY A 50 0.49 -3.39 15.23
CA GLY A 50 0.92 -2.39 14.26
C GLY A 50 1.63 -2.98 13.03
N LYS A 51 1.29 -4.23 12.67
CA LYS A 51 1.80 -4.98 11.50
C LYS A 51 1.88 -4.14 10.23
N THR A 52 0.83 -3.37 9.98
CA THR A 52 0.69 -2.58 8.76
C THR A 52 1.88 -1.65 8.56
N TYR A 53 2.24 -0.88 9.58
CA TYR A 53 3.34 0.08 9.44
C TYR A 53 4.68 -0.64 9.37
N ALA A 54 4.83 -1.76 10.11
CA ALA A 54 6.05 -2.54 10.15
C ALA A 54 6.48 -3.10 8.78
N TYR A 55 5.54 -3.41 7.87
CA TYR A 55 5.90 -3.75 6.49
C TYR A 55 5.87 -2.55 5.53
N LEU A 56 5.02 -1.52 5.78
CA LEU A 56 4.92 -0.36 4.90
C LEU A 56 6.17 0.51 4.93
N ALA A 57 6.68 0.83 6.11
CA ALA A 57 7.86 1.68 6.24
C ALA A 57 9.08 1.12 5.50
N PRO A 58 9.50 -0.15 5.71
CA PRO A 58 10.61 -0.72 4.95
C PRO A 58 10.30 -0.86 3.46
N ALA A 59 9.05 -1.14 3.07
CA ALA A 59 8.66 -1.19 1.65
C ALA A 59 8.85 0.18 0.96
N LEU A 60 8.45 1.27 1.60
CA LEU A 60 8.61 2.63 1.06
C LEU A 60 10.07 3.09 1.06
N ARG A 61 10.87 2.65 2.04
CA ARG A 61 12.31 2.94 2.13
C ARG A 61 13.17 2.10 1.19
N ALA A 62 12.65 0.98 0.68
CA ALA A 62 13.42 0.02 -0.11
C ALA A 62 13.92 0.58 -1.46
N ASN A 63 13.36 1.70 -1.94
CA ASN A 63 13.61 2.26 -3.27
C ASN A 63 13.48 1.20 -4.40
N LYS A 64 12.53 0.27 -4.21
CA LYS A 64 12.20 -0.82 -5.14
C LYS A 64 10.71 -0.76 -5.45
N LYS A 65 10.30 -1.39 -6.55
CA LYS A 65 8.87 -1.64 -6.79
C LYS A 65 8.39 -2.71 -5.83
N VAL A 66 7.41 -2.38 -5.00
CA VAL A 66 6.81 -3.28 -4.02
C VAL A 66 5.34 -3.51 -4.37
N ILE A 67 4.90 -4.76 -4.20
CA ILE A 67 3.50 -5.17 -4.29
C ILE A 67 3.08 -5.65 -2.90
N ILE A 68 1.95 -5.16 -2.41
CA ILE A 68 1.41 -5.55 -1.11
C ILE A 68 0.08 -6.24 -1.35
N SER A 69 -0.01 -7.53 -1.06
CA SER A 69 -1.25 -8.30 -1.19
C SER A 69 -1.92 -8.49 0.17
N THR A 70 -3.25 -8.44 0.20
CA THR A 70 -4.05 -8.60 1.41
C THR A 70 -5.23 -9.55 1.16
N GLY A 71 -5.82 -10.08 2.23
CA GLY A 71 -6.81 -11.15 2.17
C GLY A 71 -8.20 -10.72 1.67
N SER A 72 -8.54 -9.43 1.69
CA SER A 72 -9.86 -8.96 1.22
C SER A 72 -9.81 -7.55 0.64
N LYS A 73 -10.79 -7.22 -0.22
CA LYS A 73 -10.95 -5.88 -0.80
C LYS A 73 -11.14 -4.80 0.26
N ALA A 74 -11.89 -5.11 1.33
CA ALA A 74 -12.10 -4.16 2.42
C ALA A 74 -10.79 -3.81 3.15
N LEU A 75 -9.94 -4.81 3.40
CA LEU A 75 -8.61 -4.59 3.97
C LEU A 75 -7.70 -3.81 3.00
N GLN A 76 -7.83 -4.09 1.70
CA GLN A 76 -7.10 -3.39 0.64
C GLN A 76 -7.47 -1.90 0.62
N ASP A 77 -8.78 -1.61 0.67
CA ASP A 77 -9.31 -0.25 0.68
C ASP A 77 -8.94 0.49 1.97
N GLN A 78 -8.97 -0.17 3.13
CA GLN A 78 -8.48 0.41 4.38
C GLN A 78 -7.00 0.76 4.30
N LEU A 79 -6.17 -0.16 3.78
CA LEU A 79 -4.74 0.07 3.61
C LEU A 79 -4.50 1.28 2.72
N TYR A 80 -5.14 1.33 1.56
CA TYR A 80 -4.90 2.36 0.55
C TYR A 80 -5.46 3.73 0.94
N SER A 81 -6.61 3.78 1.60
CA SER A 81 -7.28 5.05 1.93
C SER A 81 -6.83 5.67 3.25
N ARG A 82 -6.26 4.88 4.18
CA ARG A 82 -5.87 5.38 5.51
C ARG A 82 -4.40 5.11 5.82
N ASP A 83 -4.04 3.84 5.97
CA ASP A 83 -2.75 3.45 6.55
C ASP A 83 -1.56 3.88 5.67
N LEU A 84 -1.66 3.64 4.36
CA LEU A 84 -0.62 3.96 3.39
C LEU A 84 -0.40 5.49 3.27
N PRO A 85 -1.43 6.34 3.09
CA PRO A 85 -1.27 7.80 3.11
C PRO A 85 -0.60 8.32 4.38
N THR A 86 -0.96 7.78 5.55
CA THR A 86 -0.36 8.21 6.82
C THR A 86 1.14 7.90 6.85
N VAL A 87 1.55 6.66 6.53
CA VAL A 87 2.96 6.28 6.56
C VAL A 87 3.76 6.98 5.44
N ALA A 88 3.21 7.08 4.24
CA ALA A 88 3.86 7.77 3.12
C ALA A 88 4.13 9.24 3.44
N THR A 89 3.15 9.93 4.04
CA THR A 89 3.30 11.33 4.48
C THR A 89 4.35 11.45 5.58
N ALA A 90 4.30 10.58 6.59
CA ALA A 90 5.26 10.58 7.69
C ALA A 90 6.71 10.41 7.21
N LEU A 91 6.93 9.49 6.26
CA LEU A 91 8.24 9.18 5.69
C LEU A 91 8.66 10.13 4.56
N LYS A 92 7.82 11.12 4.21
CA LYS A 92 8.01 12.05 3.09
C LYS A 92 8.27 11.32 1.77
N PHE A 93 7.52 10.24 1.54
CA PHE A 93 7.65 9.43 0.34
C PHE A 93 7.15 10.17 -0.90
N THR A 94 7.96 10.20 -1.95
CA THR A 94 7.67 10.92 -3.21
C THR A 94 7.43 9.98 -4.40
N GLY A 95 7.47 8.67 -4.17
CA GLY A 95 7.20 7.69 -5.21
C GLY A 95 5.71 7.57 -5.53
N LYS A 96 5.41 6.81 -6.59
CA LYS A 96 4.03 6.62 -7.02
C LYS A 96 3.35 5.53 -6.17
N LEU A 97 2.08 5.76 -5.83
CA LEU A 97 1.18 4.76 -5.22
C LEU A 97 -0.02 4.47 -6.14
N ALA A 98 -0.47 3.23 -6.24
CA ALA A 98 -1.67 2.81 -6.95
C ALA A 98 -2.36 1.63 -6.27
N LEU A 99 -3.62 1.44 -6.63
CA LEU A 99 -4.47 0.36 -6.18
C LEU A 99 -4.81 -0.54 -7.38
N LEU A 100 -4.45 -1.81 -7.30
CA LEU A 100 -4.80 -2.80 -8.31
C LEU A 100 -5.97 -3.63 -7.83
N LYS A 101 -7.06 -3.60 -8.60
CA LYS A 101 -8.20 -4.48 -8.40
C LYS A 101 -8.34 -5.42 -9.61
N GLY A 102 -9.08 -6.52 -9.43
CA GLY A 102 -9.48 -7.35 -10.56
C GLY A 102 -10.39 -6.57 -11.51
N ARG A 103 -10.36 -6.87 -12.81
CA ARG A 103 -11.14 -6.17 -13.86
C ARG A 103 -12.63 -5.99 -13.53
N SER A 104 -13.24 -6.97 -12.84
CA SER A 104 -14.65 -6.92 -12.42
C SER A 104 -14.97 -5.83 -11.39
N ASN A 105 -13.96 -5.14 -10.86
CA ASN A 105 -14.12 -4.04 -9.90
C ASN A 105 -14.00 -2.65 -10.55
N TYR A 106 -13.91 -2.60 -11.88
CA TYR A 106 -13.92 -1.36 -12.64
C TYR A 106 -15.21 -1.28 -13.46
N LEU A 107 -15.73 -0.06 -13.58
CA LEU A 107 -16.87 0.21 -14.42
C LEU A 107 -16.49 0.03 -15.90
N CYS A 108 -17.24 -0.82 -16.60
CA CYS A 108 -17.10 -0.94 -18.04
C CYS A 108 -17.92 0.16 -18.70
N LEU A 109 -17.23 1.18 -19.23
CA LEU A 109 -17.87 2.35 -19.85
C LEU A 109 -18.79 1.95 -21.01
N GLU A 110 -18.34 1.01 -21.86
CA GLU A 110 -19.15 0.46 -22.95
C GLU A 110 -20.49 -0.14 -22.46
N ARG A 111 -20.44 -0.98 -21.42
CA ARG A 111 -21.67 -1.57 -20.85
C ARG A 111 -22.56 -0.54 -20.18
N LEU A 112 -21.96 0.49 -19.56
CA LEU A 112 -22.71 1.60 -18.97
C LEU A 112 -23.44 2.38 -20.07
N GLU A 113 -22.78 2.71 -21.18
CA GLU A 113 -23.36 3.45 -22.30
C GLU A 113 -24.51 2.66 -22.95
N GLN A 114 -24.34 1.35 -23.15
CA GLN A 114 -25.39 0.46 -23.67
C GLN A 114 -26.65 0.41 -22.79
N GLN A 115 -26.49 0.52 -21.46
CA GLN A 115 -27.62 0.53 -20.52
C GLN A 115 -28.21 1.93 -20.31
N ALA A 116 -27.38 2.97 -20.39
CA ALA A 116 -27.80 4.36 -20.20
C ALA A 116 -28.61 4.90 -21.38
N TRP A 117 -28.52 4.30 -22.58
CA TRP A 117 -29.29 4.71 -23.74
C TRP A 117 -29.68 3.51 -24.63
N PRO A 118 -30.91 2.97 -24.52
CA PRO A 118 -31.38 1.96 -25.45
C PRO A 118 -31.67 2.63 -26.81
N GLY A 119 -30.63 2.85 -27.62
CA GLY A 119 -30.79 3.44 -28.95
C GLY A 119 -29.56 3.96 -29.69
N ARG A 120 -28.33 3.86 -29.15
CA ARG A 120 -27.13 4.35 -29.85
C ARG A 120 -26.04 3.28 -29.96
N SER A 121 -25.70 2.92 -31.20
CA SER A 121 -24.61 1.99 -31.53
C SER A 121 -23.26 2.64 -31.21
N ALA A 122 -22.51 2.06 -30.27
CA ALA A 122 -21.23 2.58 -29.79
C ALA A 122 -20.08 2.26 -30.75
N GLY A 123 -19.20 3.23 -30.94
CA GLY A 123 -17.98 3.10 -31.73
C GLY A 123 -16.83 3.88 -31.11
N ALA A 124 -15.65 3.24 -31.12
CA ALA A 124 -14.30 3.73 -30.85
C ALA A 124 -13.85 3.84 -29.37
N GLY A 125 -13.26 2.75 -28.87
CA GLY A 125 -12.49 2.71 -27.63
C GLY A 125 -11.09 3.32 -27.79
N SER A 126 -10.66 4.08 -26.78
CA SER A 126 -9.24 4.42 -26.57
C SER A 126 -8.85 4.05 -25.14
N GLU A 127 -8.15 2.92 -24.99
CA GLU A 127 -7.54 2.52 -23.72
C GLU A 127 -6.26 3.32 -23.49
N ARG A 128 -6.29 4.23 -22.51
CA ARG A 128 -5.07 4.83 -21.95
C ARG A 128 -4.76 4.20 -20.61
N CYS A 129 -3.89 3.19 -20.61
CA CYS A 129 -3.30 2.63 -19.40
C CYS A 129 -2.05 3.45 -18.99
N HIS A 130 -2.08 4.06 -17.81
CA HIS A 130 -0.92 4.77 -17.24
C HIS A 130 0.10 3.79 -16.61
N PRO A 131 1.41 4.12 -16.63
CA PRO A 131 2.46 3.25 -16.12
C PRO A 131 2.53 3.24 -14.59
N ALA A 132 2.73 2.02 -14.06
CA ALA A 132 2.48 1.58 -12.69
C ALA A 132 3.24 2.31 -11.56
N ALA A 133 2.59 2.27 -10.40
CA ALA A 133 2.98 2.77 -9.09
C ALA A 133 3.00 1.59 -8.08
N ILE A 134 3.40 1.78 -6.81
CA ILE A 134 3.28 0.73 -5.77
C ILE A 134 1.87 0.18 -5.83
N VAL A 135 1.74 -1.12 -6.07
CA VAL A 135 0.44 -1.77 -6.22
C VAL A 135 0.07 -2.35 -4.86
N VAL A 136 -0.96 -1.77 -4.25
CA VAL A 136 -1.78 -2.47 -3.26
C VAL A 136 -2.78 -3.36 -3.98
#